data_AF-X1VYK3-F1
#
_entry.id   AF-X1VYK3-F1
#
_cell.length_a   1.000
_cell.length_b   1.000
_cell.length_c   1.000
_cell.angle_alpha   90.00
_cell.angle_beta   90.00
_cell.angle_gamma   90.00
#
_symmetry.space_group_name_H-M   'P 1'
#
loop_
_entity.id
_entity.type
_entity.pdbx_description
1 polymer ?
#
loop_
_entity_poly.entity_id
_entity_poly.type
_entity_poly.pdbx_seq_one_letter_code
_entity_poly.pdbx_strand_id
1 'polypeptide(L)'
;FRVGLMDGVSLEIDKWKSALEETGHKVYLLAGEAPCIDATIIPKLHSDHPEIKRVYQNAFHSLDDFPSKEEFSQEIYKIASQIEEKIYSFIKKYSIDILDIENIWSLPFNIPAAIAFYKAIKSTGIKAITHHHDFFWERSRYNNPTCKTVKDILTT
;
A
#
# COMPACT_ATOMS: atom_id res chain seq x y z
N PHE A 1 3.50 5.72 -0.03
CA PHE A 1 3.82 5.41 1.38
C PHE A 1 5.31 5.63 1.61
N ARG A 2 5.63 6.39 2.65
CA ARG A 2 6.98 6.86 2.98
C ARG A 2 7.10 6.95 4.50
N VAL A 3 8.31 6.95 5.02
CA VAL A 3 8.60 6.99 6.47
C VAL A 3 9.76 7.94 6.76
N GLY A 4 9.85 8.44 8.00
CA GLY A 4 10.91 9.35 8.43
C GLY A 4 10.79 10.77 7.87
N LEU A 5 9.56 11.21 7.60
CA LEU A 5 9.22 12.55 7.14
C LEU A 5 8.22 13.23 8.09
N MET A 6 7.94 14.51 7.86
CA MET A 6 7.10 15.34 8.74
C MET A 6 5.59 15.31 8.39
N ASP A 7 5.14 14.36 7.56
CA ASP A 7 3.70 14.18 7.31
C ASP A 7 3.04 13.32 8.40
N GLY A 8 1.72 13.45 8.54
CA GLY A 8 0.95 12.80 9.61
C GLY A 8 1.16 11.29 9.68
N VAL A 9 1.15 10.59 8.54
CA VAL A 9 1.34 9.13 8.51
C VAL A 9 2.74 8.74 8.97
N SER A 10 3.78 9.45 8.51
CA SER A 10 5.16 9.21 8.96
C SER A 10 5.32 9.42 10.46
N LEU A 11 4.68 10.46 11.02
CA LEU A 11 4.71 10.73 12.46
C LEU A 11 3.95 9.67 13.28
N GLU A 12 2.83 9.12 12.78
CA GLU A 12 2.14 8.00 13.42
C GLU A 12 3.00 6.72 13.41
N ILE A 13 3.67 6.43 12.29
CA ILE A 13 4.62 5.30 12.19
C ILE A 13 5.75 5.46 13.20
N ASP A 14 6.31 6.66 13.35
CA ASP A 14 7.38 6.92 14.32
C ASP A 14 6.91 6.71 15.77
N LYS A 15 5.68 7.13 16.11
CA LYS A 15 5.08 6.89 17.44
C LYS A 15 4.91 5.40 17.72
N TRP A 16 4.36 4.64 16.76
CA TRP A 16 4.22 3.19 16.89
C TRP A 16 5.56 2.50 17.08
N LYS A 17 6.55 2.87 16.25
CA LYS A 17 7.92 2.35 16.38
C LYS A 17 8.47 2.61 17.78
N SER A 18 8.40 3.85 18.27
CA SER A 18 8.88 4.18 19.62
C SER A 18 8.16 3.39 20.71
N ALA A 19 6.82 3.33 20.70
CA ALA A 19 6.06 2.61 21.72
C ALA A 19 6.33 1.09 21.71
N LEU A 20 6.49 0.49 20.53
CA LEU A 20 6.81 -0.93 20.39
C LEU A 20 8.26 -1.23 20.83
N GLU A 21 9.22 -0.38 20.47
CA GLU A 21 10.61 -0.53 20.89
C GLU A 21 10.78 -0.34 22.41
N GLU A 22 10.08 0.63 23.01
CA GLU A 22 10.06 0.87 24.46
C GLU A 22 9.48 -0.31 25.25
N THR A 23 8.59 -1.09 24.64
CA THR A 23 8.01 -2.31 25.23
C THR A 23 8.81 -3.58 24.93
N GLY A 24 9.98 -3.45 24.28
CA GLY A 24 10.93 -4.53 24.04
C GLY A 24 10.77 -5.27 22.71
N HIS A 25 9.91 -4.79 21.81
CA HIS A 25 9.78 -5.35 20.47
C HIS A 25 10.87 -4.83 19.53
N LYS A 26 11.24 -5.64 18.54
CA LYS A 26 12.13 -5.22 17.47
C LYS A 26 11.31 -4.76 16.27
N VAL A 27 11.45 -3.50 15.88
CA VAL A 27 10.67 -2.91 14.78
C VAL A 27 11.53 -2.78 13.53
N TYR A 28 10.98 -3.23 12.39
CA TYR A 28 11.58 -3.05 11.07
C TYR A 28 10.61 -2.28 10.18
N LEU A 29 11.14 -1.31 9.43
CA LEU A 29 10.33 -0.46 8.58
C LEU A 29 10.33 -0.97 7.13
N LEU A 30 9.19 -0.83 6.47
CA LEU A 30 8.96 -1.16 5.06
C LEU A 30 8.22 0.00 4.39
N ALA A 31 8.80 0.60 3.35
CA ALA A 31 8.22 1.79 2.74
C ALA A 31 8.51 1.90 1.24
N GLY A 32 7.87 2.86 0.58
CA GLY A 32 8.22 3.26 -0.79
C GLY A 32 9.39 4.23 -0.87
N GLU A 33 9.63 4.96 0.22
CA GLU A 33 10.68 5.96 0.35
C GLU A 33 11.01 6.14 1.85
N ALA A 34 12.29 6.26 2.19
CA ALA A 34 12.78 6.55 3.54
C ALA A 34 14.12 7.29 3.45
N PRO A 35 14.12 8.63 3.30
CA PRO A 35 15.34 9.36 2.97
C PRO A 35 16.30 9.51 4.15
N CYS A 36 15.78 9.46 5.38
CA CYS A 36 16.52 9.82 6.59
C CYS A 36 16.66 8.66 7.60
N ILE A 37 16.06 7.50 7.33
CA ILE A 37 15.99 6.38 8.27
C ILE A 37 16.16 5.04 7.54
N ASP A 38 16.62 4.02 8.27
CA ASP A 38 16.77 2.68 7.73
C ASP A 38 15.39 1.99 7.55
N ALA A 39 15.14 1.51 6.34
CA ALA A 39 13.91 0.81 5.99
C ALA A 39 14.16 -0.11 4.79
N THR A 40 13.41 -1.20 4.70
CA THR A 40 13.32 -1.95 3.44
C THR A 40 12.50 -1.14 2.44
N ILE A 41 13.05 -0.92 1.25
CA ILE A 41 12.40 -0.10 0.21
C ILE A 41 11.75 -0.98 -0.85
N ILE A 42 10.44 -0.81 -1.04
CA ILE A 42 9.70 -1.28 -2.20
C ILE A 42 9.24 -0.04 -2.97
N PRO A 43 9.97 0.42 -4.01
CA PRO A 43 9.67 1.69 -4.68
C PRO A 43 8.22 1.85 -5.13
N LYS A 44 7.56 0.75 -5.54
CA LYS A 44 6.16 0.72 -5.95
C LYS A 44 5.16 0.95 -4.81
N LEU A 45 5.58 1.04 -3.55
CA LEU A 45 4.74 1.53 -2.46
C LEU A 45 4.64 3.06 -2.46
N HIS A 46 5.54 3.76 -3.15
CA HIS A 46 5.45 5.21 -3.28
C HIS A 46 4.39 5.59 -4.31
N SER A 47 3.47 6.50 -3.96
CA SER A 47 2.39 6.92 -4.86
C SER A 47 2.92 7.67 -6.09
N ASP A 48 4.09 8.30 -5.97
CA ASP A 48 4.73 8.95 -7.12
C ASP A 48 5.50 8.01 -8.05
N HIS A 49 5.58 6.71 -7.75
CA HIS A 49 6.21 5.75 -8.65
C HIS A 49 5.50 5.77 -10.02
N PRO A 50 6.21 5.83 -11.16
CA PRO A 50 5.59 6.03 -12.48
C PRO A 50 4.46 5.03 -12.81
N GLU A 51 4.67 3.75 -12.51
CA GLU A 51 3.64 2.71 -12.71
C GLU A 51 2.41 2.92 -11.83
N ILE A 52 2.59 3.41 -10.59
CA ILE A 52 1.47 3.66 -9.66
C ILE A 52 0.69 4.90 -10.08
N LYS A 53 1.38 5.96 -10.52
CA LYS A 53 0.74 7.12 -11.15
C LYS A 53 -0.09 6.71 -12.36
N ARG A 54 0.49 5.90 -13.25
CA ARG A 54 -0.21 5.38 -14.43
C ARG A 54 -1.47 4.62 -14.04
N VAL A 55 -1.39 3.72 -13.05
CA VAL A 55 -2.57 3.01 -12.53
C VAL A 55 -3.62 3.97 -11.98
N TYR A 56 -3.22 4.94 -11.16
CA TYR A 56 -4.13 5.91 -10.57
C TYR A 56 -4.84 6.75 -11.65
N GLN A 57 -4.10 7.22 -12.66
CA GLN A 57 -4.66 7.99 -13.77
C GLN A 57 -5.70 7.17 -14.54
N ASN A 58 -5.37 5.93 -14.88
CA ASN A 58 -6.28 5.06 -15.61
C ASN A 58 -7.47 4.58 -14.77
N ALA A 59 -7.35 4.58 -13.44
CA ALA A 59 -8.42 4.19 -12.53
C ALA A 59 -9.47 5.30 -12.30
N PHE A 60 -9.04 6.56 -12.20
CA PHE A 60 -9.88 7.67 -11.70
C PHE A 60 -9.99 8.88 -12.62
N HIS A 61 -9.23 8.94 -13.71
CA HIS A 61 -9.28 10.05 -14.67
C HIS A 61 -9.76 9.59 -16.04
N SER A 62 -8.95 8.82 -16.77
CA SER A 62 -9.32 8.28 -18.08
C SER A 62 -8.49 7.04 -18.39
N LEU A 63 -9.14 6.00 -18.92
CA LEU A 63 -8.52 4.72 -19.24
C LEU A 63 -7.94 4.76 -20.67
N ASP A 64 -6.88 5.53 -20.86
CA ASP A 64 -6.31 5.81 -22.19
C ASP A 64 -5.00 5.04 -22.47
N ASP A 65 -4.29 4.60 -21.43
CA ASP A 65 -2.97 3.99 -21.59
C ASP A 65 -3.04 2.47 -21.81
N PHE A 66 -4.24 1.89 -21.85
CA PHE A 66 -4.44 0.44 -21.96
C PHE A 66 -5.40 0.12 -23.11
N PRO A 67 -5.13 -0.92 -23.92
CA PRO A 67 -6.01 -1.29 -25.04
C PRO A 67 -7.39 -1.78 -24.60
N SER A 68 -7.50 -2.30 -23.37
CA SER A 68 -8.74 -2.84 -22.82
C SER A 68 -8.80 -2.71 -21.29
N LYS A 69 -10.02 -2.79 -20.74
CA LYS A 69 -10.26 -2.78 -19.29
C LYS A 69 -9.69 -4.05 -18.63
N GLU A 70 -9.67 -5.14 -19.38
CA GLU A 70 -9.13 -6.43 -19.01
C GLU A 70 -7.62 -6.35 -18.85
N GLU A 71 -6.90 -5.77 -19.83
CA GLU A 71 -5.45 -5.57 -19.74
C GLU A 71 -5.07 -4.61 -18.61
N PHE A 72 -5.85 -3.54 -18.40
CA PHE A 72 -5.65 -2.67 -17.26
C PHE A 72 -5.78 -3.41 -15.92
N SER A 73 -6.83 -4.24 -15.79
CA SER A 73 -7.06 -5.06 -14.61
C SER A 73 -5.89 -6.04 -14.38
N GLN A 74 -5.40 -6.68 -15.45
CA GLN A 74 -4.23 -7.55 -15.38
C GLN A 74 -2.97 -6.81 -14.92
N GLU A 75 -2.76 -5.57 -15.37
CA GLU A 75 -1.60 -4.78 -14.95
C GLU A 75 -1.67 -4.43 -13.45
N ILE A 76 -2.85 -4.07 -12.92
CA ILE A 76 -3.04 -3.85 -11.48
C ILE A 76 -2.61 -5.08 -10.69
N TYR A 77 -3.09 -6.26 -11.07
CA TYR A 77 -2.76 -7.50 -10.35
C TYR A 77 -1.31 -7.94 -10.54
N LYS A 78 -0.72 -7.69 -11.71
CA LYS A 78 0.71 -7.94 -11.95
C LYS A 78 1.58 -7.11 -11.02
N ILE A 79 1.30 -5.81 -10.90
CA ILE A 79 2.03 -4.93 -9.96
C ILE A 79 1.78 -5.37 -8.52
N ALA A 80 0.55 -5.74 -8.17
CA ALA A 80 0.22 -6.23 -6.84
C ALA A 80 1.03 -7.49 -6.48
N SER A 81 1.14 -8.48 -7.38
CA SER A 81 1.94 -9.68 -7.15
C SER A 81 3.43 -9.38 -6.95
N GLN A 82 3.99 -8.41 -7.68
CA GLN A 82 5.39 -8.00 -7.47
C GLN A 82 5.63 -7.32 -6.11
N ILE A 83 4.64 -6.57 -5.61
CA ILE A 83 4.69 -5.98 -4.27
C ILE A 83 4.53 -7.08 -3.21
N GLU A 84 3.59 -8.01 -3.41
CA GLU A 84 3.30 -9.14 -2.52
C GLU A 84 4.54 -10.01 -2.29
N GLU A 85 5.26 -10.39 -3.35
CA GLU A 85 6.50 -11.17 -3.25
C GLU A 85 7.56 -10.48 -2.38
N LYS A 86 7.64 -9.15 -2.47
CA LYS A 86 8.58 -8.35 -1.66
C LYS A 86 8.13 -8.23 -0.21
N ILE A 87 6.83 -8.10 0.05
CA ILE A 87 6.27 -8.14 1.41
C ILE A 87 6.55 -9.50 2.04
N TYR A 88 6.30 -10.60 1.31
CA TYR A 88 6.62 -11.95 1.77
C TYR A 88 8.11 -12.11 2.09
N SER A 89 8.97 -11.61 1.22
CA SER A 89 10.43 -11.63 1.43
C SER A 89 10.84 -10.84 2.67
N PHE A 90 10.20 -9.69 2.92
CA PHE A 90 10.42 -8.89 4.13
C PHE A 90 10.00 -9.64 5.40
N ILE A 91 8.79 -10.21 5.41
CA ILE A 91 8.28 -11.03 6.52
C ILE A 91 9.25 -12.16 6.85
N LYS A 92 9.68 -12.91 5.82
CA LYS A 92 10.60 -14.04 6.00
C LYS A 92 11.99 -13.61 6.46
N LYS A 93 12.55 -12.55 5.86
CA LYS A 93 13.91 -12.07 6.17
C LYS A 93 14.06 -11.66 7.63
N TYR A 94 13.05 -11.00 8.18
CA TYR A 94 13.08 -10.45 9.53
C TYR A 94 12.29 -11.28 10.56
N SER A 95 11.70 -12.41 10.12
CA SER A 95 10.84 -13.25 10.95
C SER A 95 9.74 -12.44 11.64
N ILE A 96 9.01 -11.62 10.86
CA ILE A 96 8.00 -10.70 11.38
C ILE A 96 6.82 -11.48 11.96
N ASP A 97 6.44 -11.17 13.21
CA ASP A 97 5.29 -11.78 13.90
C ASP A 97 3.97 -11.04 13.64
N ILE A 98 4.02 -9.72 13.50
CA ILE A 98 2.87 -8.83 13.32
C ILE A 98 3.23 -7.73 12.31
N LEU A 99 2.33 -7.46 11.37
CA LEU A 99 2.41 -6.26 10.52
C LEU A 99 1.60 -5.13 11.15
N ASP A 100 2.21 -3.96 11.31
CA ASP A 100 1.49 -2.72 11.56
C ASP A 100 1.40 -1.92 10.26
N ILE A 101 0.18 -1.66 9.78
CA ILE A 101 -0.08 -1.15 8.43
C ILE A 101 -0.84 0.16 8.50
N GLU A 102 -0.11 1.23 8.22
CA GLU A 102 -0.60 2.60 8.28
C GLU A 102 -1.15 3.07 6.93
N ASN A 103 -2.42 3.45 6.95
CA ASN A 103 -3.14 4.18 5.91
C ASN A 103 -3.10 3.60 4.48
N ILE A 104 -3.04 2.28 4.32
CA ILE A 104 -3.03 1.60 3.02
C ILE A 104 -4.43 1.48 2.39
N TRP A 105 -5.47 1.18 3.19
CA TRP A 105 -6.82 0.81 2.68
C TRP A 105 -7.88 1.92 2.79
N SER A 106 -7.47 3.15 3.09
CA SER A 106 -8.38 4.31 3.16
C SER A 106 -8.57 4.99 1.80
N LEU A 107 -7.47 5.39 1.17
CA LEU A 107 -7.42 6.16 -0.08
C LEU A 107 -6.80 5.30 -1.18
N PRO A 108 -7.36 5.29 -2.40
CA PRO A 108 -6.90 4.43 -3.47
C PRO A 108 -5.70 5.02 -4.22
N PHE A 109 -4.77 5.66 -3.51
CA PHE A 109 -3.53 6.19 -4.09
C PHE A 109 -2.63 5.08 -4.64
N ASN A 110 -2.76 3.87 -4.11
CA ASN A 110 -1.97 2.72 -4.55
C ASN A 110 -2.80 1.42 -4.45
N ILE A 111 -3.73 1.26 -5.38
CA ILE A 111 -4.56 0.05 -5.50
C ILE A 111 -3.73 -1.24 -5.50
N PRO A 112 -2.62 -1.34 -6.27
CA PRO A 112 -1.80 -2.55 -6.24
C PRO A 112 -1.23 -2.89 -4.85
N ALA A 113 -0.78 -1.89 -4.09
CA ALA A 113 -0.28 -2.11 -2.73
C ALA A 113 -1.37 -2.61 -1.78
N ALA A 114 -2.58 -2.04 -1.84
CA ALA A 114 -3.71 -2.49 -1.03
C ALA A 114 -4.04 -3.97 -1.27
N ILE A 115 -4.04 -4.41 -2.54
CA ILE A 115 -4.23 -5.82 -2.91
C ILE A 115 -3.07 -6.67 -2.39
N ALA A 116 -1.83 -6.21 -2.56
CA ALA A 116 -0.63 -6.95 -2.20
C ALA A 116 -0.55 -7.23 -0.70
N PHE A 117 -0.81 -6.22 0.15
CA PHE A 117 -0.84 -6.41 1.60
C PHE A 117 -1.96 -7.37 2.01
N TYR A 118 -3.15 -7.26 1.42
CA TYR A 118 -4.27 -8.15 1.74
C TYR A 118 -3.93 -9.60 1.41
N LYS A 119 -3.38 -9.84 0.21
CA LYS A 119 -2.95 -11.17 -0.22
C LYS A 119 -1.82 -11.71 0.65
N ALA A 120 -0.82 -10.90 0.98
CA ALA A 120 0.29 -11.31 1.85
C ALA A 120 -0.20 -11.72 3.24
N ILE A 121 -1.13 -10.96 3.83
CA ILE A 121 -1.75 -11.31 5.12
C ILE A 121 -2.48 -12.65 5.00
N LYS A 122 -3.33 -12.79 3.98
CA LYS A 122 -4.15 -13.98 3.77
C LYS A 122 -3.30 -15.24 3.49
N SER A 123 -2.23 -15.11 2.71
CA SER A 123 -1.40 -16.25 2.31
C SER A 123 -0.44 -16.71 3.41
N THR A 124 0.06 -15.78 4.23
CA THR A 124 0.98 -16.09 5.33
C THR A 124 0.25 -16.41 6.64
N GLY A 125 -0.98 -15.93 6.82
CA GLY A 125 -1.69 -15.99 8.10
C GLY A 125 -1.09 -15.07 9.18
N ILE A 126 -0.20 -14.14 8.80
CA ILE A 126 0.41 -13.20 9.74
C ILE A 126 -0.66 -12.30 10.36
N LYS A 127 -0.48 -11.95 11.63
CA LYS A 127 -1.37 -11.01 12.31
C LYS A 127 -1.09 -9.60 11.79
N ALA A 128 -2.13 -8.79 11.69
CA ALA A 128 -2.01 -7.40 11.28
C ALA A 128 -2.77 -6.47 12.23
N ILE A 129 -2.16 -5.34 12.54
CA ILE A 129 -2.80 -4.15 13.10
C ILE A 129 -2.85 -3.13 11.97
N THR A 130 -3.98 -2.46 11.83
CA THR A 130 -4.19 -1.52 10.72
C THR A 130 -4.84 -0.25 11.24
N HIS A 131 -4.34 0.89 10.80
CA HIS A 131 -4.87 2.19 11.16
C HIS A 131 -5.08 3.04 9.91
N HIS A 132 -6.30 3.56 9.75
CA HIS A 132 -6.76 4.21 8.52
C HIS A 132 -7.60 5.44 8.83
N HIS A 133 -7.45 6.46 7.98
CA HIS A 133 -8.21 7.71 8.04
C HIS A 133 -8.42 8.27 6.63
N ASP A 134 -9.27 9.29 6.46
CA ASP A 134 -9.59 9.91 5.16
C ASP A 134 -10.15 8.93 4.12
N PHE A 135 -11.23 8.22 4.43
CA PHE A 135 -11.71 7.17 3.54
C PHE A 135 -12.22 7.67 2.18
N PHE A 136 -12.08 6.82 1.15
CA PHE A 136 -12.39 7.20 -0.23
C PHE A 136 -13.82 7.71 -0.45
N TRP A 137 -14.81 7.19 0.29
CA TRP A 137 -16.21 7.59 0.15
C TRP A 137 -16.48 9.03 0.62
N GLU A 138 -15.55 9.64 1.36
CA GLU A 138 -15.62 11.03 1.77
C GLU A 138 -15.19 11.99 0.65
N ARG A 139 -14.63 11.47 -0.46
CA ARG A 139 -14.03 12.25 -1.54
C ARG A 139 -14.75 11.98 -2.86
N SER A 140 -15.49 12.98 -3.35
CA SER A 140 -16.27 12.89 -4.60
C SER A 140 -15.48 12.44 -5.85
N ARG A 141 -14.16 12.70 -5.88
CA ARG A 141 -13.28 12.29 -6.98
C ARG A 141 -13.19 10.77 -7.19
N TYR A 142 -13.54 9.96 -6.19
CA TYR A 142 -13.50 8.49 -6.28
C TYR A 142 -14.85 7.87 -6.64
N ASN A 143 -15.90 8.68 -6.86
CA ASN A 143 -17.25 8.18 -7.13
C ASN A 143 -17.41 7.54 -8.52
N ASN A 144 -16.53 7.87 -9.47
CA ASN A 144 -16.62 7.42 -10.86
C ASN A 144 -15.35 6.72 -11.34
N PRO A 145 -15.03 5.50 -10.85
CA PRO A 145 -13.96 4.70 -11.42
C PRO A 145 -14.19 4.41 -12.91
N THR A 146 -13.12 4.35 -13.70
CA THR A 146 -13.17 4.14 -15.15
C THR A 146 -13.60 2.73 -15.56
N CYS A 147 -13.45 1.74 -14.67
CA CYS A 147 -13.83 0.35 -14.93
C CYS A 147 -14.44 -0.33 -13.69
N LYS A 148 -15.18 -1.43 -13.96
CA LYS A 148 -15.85 -2.21 -12.91
C LYS A 148 -14.86 -2.81 -11.92
N THR A 149 -13.70 -3.29 -12.37
CA THR A 149 -12.66 -3.85 -11.49
C THR A 149 -12.24 -2.88 -10.40
N VAL A 150 -11.95 -1.62 -10.75
CA VAL A 150 -11.57 -0.60 -9.75
C VAL A 150 -12.72 -0.32 -8.79
N LYS A 151 -13.96 -0.24 -9.30
CA LYS A 151 -15.14 -0.06 -8.46
C LYS A 151 -15.32 -1.19 -7.46
N ASP A 152 -15.18 -2.44 -7.90
CA ASP A 152 -15.31 -3.62 -7.05
C ASP A 152 -14.22 -3.63 -5.96
N ILE A 153 -12.98 -3.27 -6.30
CA ILE A 153 -11.86 -3.19 -5.35
C ILE A 153 -12.13 -2.17 -4.24
N LEU A 154 -12.78 -1.04 -4.53
CA LEU A 154 -13.09 -0.03 -3.51
C LEU A 154 -14.14 -0.50 -2.50
N THR A 155 -14.97 -1.48 -2.85
CA THR A 155 -16.12 -1.90 -2.05
C THR A 155 -16.00 -3.30 -1.45
N THR A 156 -14.81 -3.93 -1.57
CA THR A 156 -14.53 -5.28 -1.05
C THR A 156 -13.66 -5.20 0.20
#